data_AF-T1AR39-F1
#
_entry.id   AF-T1AR39-F1
#
_cell.length_a   1.000
_cell.length_b   1.000
_cell.length_c   1.000
_cell.angle_alpha   90.00
_cell.angle_beta   90.00
_cell.angle_gamma   90.00
#
_symmetry.space_group_name_H-M   'P 1'
#
loop_
_entity.id
_entity.type
_entity.pdbx_description
1 polymer ?
#
loop_
_entity_poly.entity_id
_entity_poly.type
_entity_poly.pdbx_seq_one_letter_code
_entity_poly.pdbx_strand_id
1 'polypeptide(L)' 'ITKRGNGYLRKLLIHGARSALYAARRKHDPRSRWMTALEQRLGPNKAAVALANKNARILWALVQHPQDYRRPQAA' A
#
# COMPACT_ATOMS: atom_id res chain seq x y z
N ILE A 1 4.76 9.60 1.48
CA ILE A 1 5.98 9.17 2.21
C ILE A 1 7.18 10.02 1.74
N THR A 2 7.67 10.99 2.52
CA THR A 2 8.70 11.97 2.08
C THR A 2 10.09 11.65 2.65
N LYS A 3 11.17 11.97 1.92
CA LYS A 3 12.55 11.61 2.34
C LYS A 3 12.94 12.20 3.70
N ARG A 4 12.32 13.33 4.06
CA ARG A 4 12.54 14.06 5.34
C ARG A 4 11.63 13.60 6.49
N GLY A 5 10.70 12.67 6.27
CA GLY A 5 9.87 12.12 7.35
C GLY A 5 10.62 11.10 8.20
N ASN A 6 9.92 10.46 9.14
CA ASN A 6 10.48 9.40 9.97
C ASN A 6 10.98 8.21 9.11
N GLY A 7 12.29 7.99 9.10
CA GLY A 7 12.96 6.95 8.31
C GLY A 7 12.62 5.53 8.77
N TYR A 8 12.40 5.31 10.06
CA TYR A 8 12.02 4.02 10.62
C TYR A 8 10.58 3.63 10.20
N LEU A 9 9.63 4.56 10.32
CA LEU A 9 8.26 4.35 9.87
C LEU A 9 8.19 4.06 8.36
N ARG A 10 8.99 4.79 7.56
CA ARG A 10 9.14 4.50 6.13
C ARG A 10 9.63 3.07 5.89
N LYS A 11 10.63 2.62 6.64
CA LYS A 11 11.19 1.27 6.53
C LYS A 11 10.12 0.21 6.82
N LEU A 12 9.38 0.36 7.92
CA LEU A 12 8.29 -0.56 8.29
C LEU A 12 7.20 -0.62 7.21
N LEU A 13 6.75 0.54 6.71
CA LEU A 13 5.72 0.59 5.66
C LEU A 13 6.17 -0.09 4.37
N ILE A 14 7.44 0.04 3.99
CA ILE A 14 7.99 -0.63 2.80
C ILE A 14 8.09 -2.15 3.02
N HIS A 15 8.53 -2.61 4.19
CA HIS A 15 8.56 -4.06 4.48
C HIS A 15 7.15 -4.66 4.47
N GLY A 16 6.18 -4.03 5.12
CA GLY A 16 4.79 -4.47 5.08
C GLY A 16 4.22 -4.49 3.66
N ALA A 17 4.56 -3.49 2.84
CA ALA A 17 4.17 -3.47 1.43
C ALA A 17 4.79 -4.62 0.62
N ARG A 18 6.06 -4.98 0.86
CA ARG A 18 6.70 -6.15 0.22
C ARG A 18 5.97 -7.44 0.59
N SER A 19 5.66 -7.65 1.86
CA SER A 19 4.91 -8.84 2.31
C SER A 19 3.52 -8.91 1.68
N ALA A 20 2.82 -7.77 1.59
CA ALA A 20 1.51 -7.69 0.95
C ALA A 20 1.57 -7.97 -0.56
N LEU A 21 2.59 -7.46 -1.26
CA LEU A 21 2.82 -7.77 -2.68
C LEU A 21 3.08 -9.26 -2.89
N TYR A 22 3.91 -9.86 -2.04
CA TYR A 22 4.18 -11.30 -2.12
C TYR A 22 2.90 -12.13 -1.94
N ALA A 23 2.06 -11.77 -0.97
CA ALA A 23 0.77 -12.42 -0.75
C ALA A 23 -0.22 -12.19 -1.91
N ALA A 24 -0.18 -11.01 -2.55
CA ALA A 24 -1.05 -10.65 -3.67
C ALA A 24 -0.91 -11.60 -4.87
N ARG A 25 0.30 -12.14 -5.10
CA ARG A 25 0.57 -13.09 -6.20
C ARG A 25 -0.29 -14.36 -6.14
N ARG A 26 -0.85 -14.69 -4.96
CA ARG A 26 -1.71 -15.86 -4.76
C ARG A 26 -3.20 -15.50 -4.66
N LYS A 27 -3.59 -14.27 -4.94
CA LYS A 27 -4.96 -13.76 -4.80
C LYS A 27 -5.46 -13.14 -6.10
N HIS A 28 -6.76 -13.28 -6.34
CA HIS A 28 -7.41 -12.78 -7.56
C HIS A 28 -8.31 -11.55 -7.34
N ASP A 29 -8.35 -10.98 -6.13
CA ASP A 29 -9.17 -9.80 -5.85
C ASP A 29 -8.67 -8.56 -6.62
N PRO A 30 -9.53 -7.55 -6.89
CA PRO A 30 -9.15 -6.38 -7.68
C PRO A 30 -7.91 -5.64 -7.17
N ARG A 31 -7.71 -5.61 -5.84
CA ARG A 31 -6.54 -4.95 -5.24
C ARG A 31 -5.28 -5.77 -5.52
N SER A 32 -5.34 -7.09 -5.39
CA SER A 32 -4.25 -8.00 -5.73
C SER A 32 -3.87 -7.91 -7.20
N ARG A 33 -4.84 -7.89 -8.12
CA ARG A 33 -4.58 -7.70 -9.56
C ARG A 33 -3.87 -6.39 -9.85
N TRP A 34 -4.32 -5.28 -9.25
CA TRP A 34 -3.65 -3.98 -9.38
C TRP A 34 -2.21 -4.02 -8.84
N MET A 35 -1.97 -4.65 -7.69
CA MET A 35 -0.65 -4.77 -7.09
C MET A 35 0.30 -5.60 -7.99
N THR A 36 -0.16 -6.73 -8.52
CA THR A 36 0.62 -7.58 -9.43
C THR A 36 0.91 -6.90 -10.75
N ALA A 37 -0.07 -6.20 -11.35
CA ALA A 37 0.14 -5.43 -12.57
C ALA A 37 1.16 -4.29 -12.36
N LEU A 38 1.14 -3.64 -11.20
CA LEU A 38 2.11 -2.60 -10.85
C LEU A 38 3.53 -3.18 -10.70
N GLU A 39 3.64 -4.33 -10.05
CA GLU A 39 4.90 -5.08 -9.93
C GLU A 39 5.47 -5.48 -11.29
N GLN A 40 4.65 -5.98 -12.21
CA GLN A 40 5.07 -6.34 -13.56
C GLN A 40 5.59 -5.13 -14.35
N ARG A 41 4.96 -3.96 -14.21
CA ARG A 41 5.33 -2.74 -14.96
C ARG A 41 6.58 -2.03 -14.44
N LEU A 42 6.79 -2.03 -13.11
CA LEU A 42 7.80 -1.19 -12.47
C LEU A 42 8.88 -1.97 -11.71
N GLY A 43 8.68 -3.27 -11.52
CA GLY A 43 9.50 -4.12 -10.67
C GLY A 43 9.13 -4.07 -9.18
N PRO A 44 9.60 -5.06 -8.40
CA PRO A 44 9.15 -5.31 -7.02
C PRO A 44 9.42 -4.14 -6.06
N ASN A 45 10.60 -3.52 -6.17
CA ASN A 45 10.99 -2.43 -5.26
C ASN A 45 10.16 -1.17 -5.48
N LYS A 46 9.91 -0.78 -6.74
CA LYS A 46 9.10 0.40 -7.06
C LYS A 46 7.63 0.15 -6.70
N ALA A 47 7.11 -1.05 -6.95
CA ALA A 47 5.77 -1.43 -6.54
C ALA A 47 5.59 -1.39 -5.02
N ALA A 48 6.57 -1.86 -4.24
CA ALA A 48 6.52 -1.81 -2.78
C ALA A 48 6.48 -0.36 -2.26
N VAL A 49 7.28 0.54 -2.82
CA VAL A 49 7.27 1.96 -2.46
C VAL A 49 5.94 2.62 -2.81
N ALA A 50 5.38 2.31 -3.99
CA ALA A 50 4.09 2.84 -4.41
C ALA A 50 2.94 2.38 -3.50
N LEU A 51 2.92 1.08 -3.15
CA LEU A 51 1.96 0.52 -2.21
C LEU A 51 2.10 1.12 -0.81
N ALA A 52 3.33 1.26 -0.31
CA ALA A 52 3.60 1.93 0.97
C ALA A 52 3.09 3.38 0.96
N ASN A 53 3.28 4.11 -0.14
CA ASN A 53 2.78 5.48 -0.28
C ASN A 53 1.25 5.54 -0.30
N LYS A 54 0.58 4.59 -0.99
CA LYS A 54 -0.89 4.48 -0.98
C LYS A 54 -1.41 4.21 0.43
N ASN A 55 -0.83 3.26 1.15
CA ASN A 55 -1.20 2.94 2.53
C ASN A 55 -0.97 4.13 3.48
N ALA A 56 0.15 4.85 3.33
CA ALA A 56 0.43 6.04 4.14
C ALA A 56 -0.64 7.14 3.95
N ARG A 57 -1.14 7.34 2.73
CA ARG A 57 -2.22 8.31 2.47
C ARG A 57 -3.55 7.88 3.10
N ILE A 58 -3.86 6.59 3.07
CA ILE A 58 -5.04 6.03 3.74
C ILE A 58 -4.93 6.22 5.26
N LEU A 59 -3.80 5.84 5.85
CA LEU A 59 -3.54 6.04 7.28
C LEU A 59 -3.65 7.51 7.68
N TRP A 60 -3.08 8.41 6.89
CA TRP A 60 -3.21 9.85 7.14
C TRP A 60 -4.67 10.31 7.11
N ALA A 61 -5.45 9.89 6.12
CA ALA A 61 -6.87 10.24 6.05
C ALA A 61 -7.66 9.69 7.25
N LEU A 62 -7.34 8.47 7.71
CA LEU A 62 -7.97 7.87 8.89
C LEU A 62 -7.63 8.60 10.20
N VAL A 63 -6.39 9.07 10.34
CA VAL A 63 -5.96 9.81 11.53
C VAL A 63 -6.52 11.24 11.54
N GLN A 64 -6.58 11.90 10.38
CA GLN A 64 -7.08 13.27 10.26
C GLN A 64 -8.60 13.37 10.35
N HIS A 65 -9.31 12.33 9.94
CA HIS A 65 -10.76 12.29 9.91
C HIS A 65 -11.23 11.07 10.72
N PRO A 66 -11.41 11.21 12.05
CA PRO A 66 -11.93 10.16 12.90
C PRO A 66 -13.42 9.94 12.60
N GLN A 67 -13.66 9.20 11.52
CA GLN A 67 -14.97 8.75 11.09
C GLN A 67 -14.90 7.24 10.94
N ASP A 68 -15.98 6.55 11.25
CA ASP A 68 -16.01 5.09 11.19
C ASP A 68 -15.58 4.61 9.81
N TYR A 69 -14.66 3.65 9.79
CA TYR A 69 -14.16 3.07 8.55
C TYR A 69 -15.33 2.42 7.78
N ARG A 70 -15.83 3.13 6.77
CA ARG A 70 -16.85 2.62 5.86
C ARG A 70 -16.17 1.85 4.74
N ARG A 71 -16.36 0.53 4.72
CA ARG A 71 -15.88 -0.30 3.62
C ARG A 71 -16.48 0.22 2.31
N PRO A 72 -15.67 0.53 1.27
CA PRO A 72 -16.21 0.90 -0.03
C PRO A 72 -17.06 -0.27 -0.54
N GLN A 73 -18.35 -0.02 -0.78
CA GLN A 73 -19.22 -1.00 -1.42
C GLN A 73 -18.73 -1.22 -2.85
N ALA A 74 -18.54 -2.47 -3.23
CA ALA A 74 -18.23 -2.81 -4.60
C ALA A 74 -19.51 -2.59 -5.43
N ALA A 75 -19.43 -1.74 -6.45
CA ALA A 75 -20.44 -1.64 -7.51
C ALA A 75 -20.26 -2.80 -8.50
#